data_AF-A0A317LYM0-F1
#
_entry.id   AF-A0A317LYM0-F1
#
_cell.length_a   1.000
_cell.length_b   1.000
_cell.length_c   1.000
_cell.angle_alpha   90.00
_cell.angle_beta   90.00
_cell.angle_gamma   90.00
#
_symmetry.space_group_name_H-M   'P 1'
#
loop_
_entity.id
_entity.type
_entity.pdbx_description
1 polymer ?
#
loop_
_entity_poly.entity_id
_entity_poly.type
_entity_poly.pdbx_seq_one_letter_code
_entity_poly.pdbx_strand_id
1 'polypeptide(L)'
;MKTLASMTSGLISSVALTVAHETLRKNVSQAPRMDKLGMQALSSSLNQARLPVPGEKKLYYATMAGDIAGNAGYYSLVGMNPKYSILTGAALGLMAGIGAITLPNKLGLNEKYSNKTGKTQLLTLGLYVTAGLIAGVVHKLLDKKKPGNSQAE
;
A
#
# COMPACT_ATOMS: atom_id res chain seq x y z
N MET A 1 -1.12 -23.18 -3.21
CA MET A 1 0.27 -22.68 -2.98
C MET A 1 0.57 -21.33 -3.66
N LYS A 2 0.13 -21.07 -4.92
CA LYS A 2 0.29 -19.72 -5.54
C LYS A 2 -0.37 -18.60 -4.74
N THR A 3 -1.52 -18.90 -4.12
CA THR A 3 -2.25 -18.01 -3.21
C THR A 3 -1.45 -17.64 -1.97
N LEU A 4 -0.73 -18.58 -1.36
CA LEU A 4 0.12 -18.30 -0.21
C LEU A 4 1.27 -17.35 -0.58
N ALA A 5 1.95 -17.60 -1.71
CA ALA A 5 2.99 -16.71 -2.22
C ALA A 5 2.46 -15.29 -2.50
N SER A 6 1.25 -15.17 -3.07
CA SER A 6 0.57 -13.87 -3.26
C SER A 6 0.27 -13.15 -1.95
N MET A 7 -0.32 -13.85 -0.98
CA MET A 7 -0.67 -13.24 0.31
C MET A 7 0.59 -12.83 1.09
N THR A 8 1.62 -13.68 1.11
CA THR A 8 2.90 -13.37 1.76
C THR A 8 3.60 -12.20 1.08
N SER A 9 3.63 -12.14 -0.26
CA SER A 9 4.24 -11.02 -0.98
C SER A 9 3.50 -9.71 -0.75
N GLY A 10 2.16 -9.75 -0.74
CA GLY A 10 1.32 -8.59 -0.42
C GLY A 10 1.59 -8.09 1.00
N LEU A 11 1.60 -8.97 1.99
CA LEU A 11 1.86 -8.61 3.39
C LEU A 11 3.26 -8.01 3.59
N ILE A 12 4.31 -8.63 3.04
CA ILE A 12 5.68 -8.10 3.13
C ILE A 12 5.79 -6.71 2.50
N SER A 13 5.20 -6.53 1.32
CA SER A 13 5.15 -5.24 0.64
C SER A 13 4.40 -4.19 1.44
N SER A 14 3.24 -4.54 2.01
CA SER A 14 2.44 -3.67 2.85
C SER A 14 3.22 -3.18 4.08
N VAL A 15 3.89 -4.08 4.81
CA VAL A 15 4.70 -3.71 5.96
C VAL A 15 5.85 -2.80 5.54
N ALA A 16 6.53 -3.11 4.43
CA ALA A 16 7.59 -2.27 3.89
C ALA A 16 7.09 -0.86 3.54
N LEU A 17 5.92 -0.75 2.90
CA LEU A 17 5.27 0.52 2.58
C LEU A 17 4.93 1.32 3.84
N THR A 18 4.33 0.68 4.85
CA THR A 18 4.01 1.33 6.13
C THR A 18 5.28 1.85 6.82
N VAL A 19 6.35 1.06 6.89
CA VAL A 19 7.63 1.48 7.44
C VAL A 19 8.23 2.65 6.65
N ALA A 20 8.13 2.61 5.32
CA ALA A 20 8.63 3.69 4.46
C ALA A 20 7.85 5.00 4.70
N HIS A 21 6.52 4.95 4.83
CA HIS A 21 5.71 6.12 5.20
C HIS A 21 6.12 6.69 6.57
N GLU A 22 6.23 5.82 7.57
CA GLU A 22 6.65 6.18 8.94
C GLU A 22 8.04 6.83 8.96
N THR A 23 8.95 6.30 8.17
CA THR A 23 10.33 6.80 8.09
C THR A 23 10.35 8.15 7.37
N LEU A 24 9.69 8.27 6.21
CA LEU A 24 9.67 9.52 5.46
C LEU A 24 9.02 10.65 6.24
N ARG A 25 7.89 10.42 6.91
CA ARG A 25 7.21 11.48 7.65
C ARG A 25 8.02 12.02 8.84
N LYS A 26 8.94 11.22 9.39
CA LYS A 26 9.82 11.64 10.49
C LYS A 26 11.04 12.42 10.01
N ASN A 27 11.46 12.21 8.76
CA ASN A 27 12.74 12.73 8.24
C ASN A 27 12.58 13.77 7.12
N VAL A 28 11.42 13.83 6.46
CA VAL A 28 11.19 14.69 5.29
C VAL A 28 9.98 15.58 5.51
N SER A 29 10.20 16.90 5.51
CA SER A 29 9.16 17.91 5.78
C SER A 29 8.00 17.90 4.78
N GLN A 30 8.26 17.47 3.54
CA GLN A 30 7.28 17.39 2.45
C GLN A 30 6.71 15.98 2.24
N ALA A 31 7.00 15.05 3.16
CA ALA A 31 6.48 13.69 3.09
C ALA A 31 4.95 13.67 3.09
N PRO A 32 4.34 12.75 2.33
CA PRO A 32 2.90 12.55 2.39
C PRO A 32 2.47 12.09 3.79
N ARG A 33 1.38 12.68 4.29
CA ARG A 33 0.77 12.42 5.60
C ARG A 33 -0.36 11.42 5.49
N MET A 34 -0.03 10.21 5.02
CA MET A 34 -1.02 9.13 4.85
C MET A 34 -1.68 8.72 6.15
N ASP A 35 -0.98 8.89 7.28
CA ASP A 35 -1.54 8.72 8.61
C ASP A 35 -2.75 9.62 8.86
N LYS A 36 -2.64 10.91 8.52
CA LYS A 36 -3.74 11.86 8.68
C LYS A 36 -4.85 11.62 7.66
N LEU A 37 -4.48 11.28 6.43
CA LEU A 37 -5.44 10.96 5.38
C LEU A 37 -6.29 9.74 5.74
N GLY A 38 -5.65 8.66 6.19
CA GLY A 38 -6.33 7.43 6.60
C GLY A 38 -7.17 7.61 7.86
N MET A 39 -6.70 8.37 8.86
CA MET A 39 -7.52 8.70 10.05
C MET A 39 -8.74 9.52 9.66
N GLN A 40 -8.58 10.50 8.77
CA GLN A 40 -9.71 11.28 8.26
C GLN A 40 -10.70 10.36 7.52
N ALA A 41 -10.22 9.52 6.61
CA ALA A 41 -11.05 8.58 5.88
C ALA A 41 -11.84 7.65 6.82
N LEU A 42 -11.16 7.01 7.77
CA LEU A 42 -11.80 6.09 8.72
C LEU A 42 -12.80 6.82 9.62
N SER A 43 -12.46 8.01 10.12
CA SER A 43 -13.39 8.81 10.94
C SER A 43 -14.63 9.22 10.16
N SER A 44 -14.48 9.66 8.91
CA SER A 44 -15.60 9.99 8.02
C SER A 44 -16.49 8.78 7.76
N SER A 45 -15.90 7.60 7.50
CA SER A 45 -16.66 6.37 7.29
C SER A 45 -17.43 5.91 8.53
N LEU A 46 -16.81 5.97 9.72
CA LEU A 46 -17.48 5.65 10.98
C LEU A 46 -18.65 6.61 11.25
N ASN A 47 -18.45 7.91 11.04
CA ASN A 47 -19.51 8.91 11.18
C ASN A 47 -20.68 8.65 10.22
N GLN A 48 -20.39 8.33 8.94
CA GLN A 48 -21.41 7.99 7.96
C GLN A 48 -22.19 6.73 8.34
N ALA A 49 -21.51 5.74 8.94
CA ALA A 49 -22.12 4.53 9.48
C ALA A 49 -22.81 4.73 10.85
N ARG A 50 -22.82 5.95 11.40
CA ARG A 50 -23.32 6.27 12.76
C ARG A 50 -22.66 5.46 13.87
N LEU A 51 -21.39 5.11 13.68
CA LEU A 51 -20.56 4.41 14.66
C LEU A 51 -19.69 5.41 15.44
N PRO A 52 -19.38 5.13 16.72
CA PRO A 52 -18.53 6.02 17.51
C PRO A 52 -17.11 6.05 16.95
N VAL A 53 -16.57 7.27 16.76
CA VAL A 53 -15.17 7.46 16.39
C VAL A 53 -14.30 7.30 17.65
N PRO A 54 -13.33 6.37 17.65
CA PRO A 54 -12.46 6.17 18.81
C PRO A 54 -11.50 7.36 18.99
N GLY A 55 -10.94 7.51 20.19
CA GLY A 55 -9.94 8.54 20.46
C GLY A 55 -8.70 8.41 19.55
N GLU A 56 -7.99 9.52 19.36
CA GLU A 56 -6.93 9.70 18.34
C GLU A 56 -5.92 8.54 18.28
N LYS A 57 -5.36 8.11 19.41
CA LYS A 57 -4.39 7.01 19.45
C LYS A 57 -4.98 5.69 18.95
N LYS A 58 -6.22 5.38 19.32
CA LYS A 58 -6.89 4.14 18.92
C LYS A 58 -7.35 4.21 17.46
N LEU A 59 -7.78 5.39 17.00
CA LEU A 59 -8.06 5.68 15.59
C LEU A 59 -6.81 5.47 14.73
N TYR A 60 -5.68 6.02 15.15
CA TYR A 60 -4.39 5.87 14.48
C TYR A 60 -4.00 4.40 14.27
N TYR A 61 -4.04 3.58 15.32
CA TYR A 61 -3.69 2.16 15.19
C TYR A 61 -4.72 1.37 14.37
N ALA A 62 -6.01 1.70 14.47
CA ALA A 62 -7.05 1.10 13.65
C ALA A 62 -6.84 1.42 12.16
N THR A 63 -6.54 2.68 11.83
CA THR A 63 -6.17 3.10 10.48
C THR A 63 -4.92 2.37 10.00
N MET A 64 -3.85 2.31 10.79
CA MET A 64 -2.62 1.63 10.41
C MET A 64 -2.86 0.14 10.12
N ALA A 65 -3.68 -0.54 10.93
CA ALA A 65 -4.04 -1.93 10.70
C ALA A 65 -4.87 -2.11 9.42
N GLY A 66 -5.83 -1.20 9.18
CA GLY A 66 -6.61 -1.16 7.95
C GLY A 66 -5.77 -0.91 6.71
N ASP A 67 -4.81 0.02 6.78
CA ASP A 67 -3.87 0.31 5.70
C ASP A 67 -2.98 -0.90 5.41
N ILE A 68 -2.49 -1.59 6.45
CA ILE A 68 -1.70 -2.82 6.27
C ILE A 68 -2.55 -3.89 5.58
N ALA A 69 -3.74 -4.18 6.11
CA ALA A 69 -4.63 -5.20 5.56
C ALA A 69 -5.04 -4.88 4.11
N GLY A 70 -5.43 -3.62 3.85
CA GLY A 70 -5.85 -3.15 2.54
C GLY A 70 -4.74 -3.22 1.50
N ASN A 71 -3.54 -2.73 1.84
CA ASN A 71 -2.38 -2.82 0.94
C ASN A 71 -1.91 -4.27 0.76
N ALA A 72 -1.96 -5.11 1.80
CA ALA A 72 -1.60 -6.51 1.69
C ALA A 72 -2.52 -7.25 0.73
N GLY A 73 -3.83 -7.02 0.83
CA GLY A 73 -4.83 -7.54 -0.11
C GLY A 73 -4.59 -7.01 -1.53
N TYR A 74 -4.43 -5.69 -1.68
CA TYR A 74 -4.19 -5.06 -2.98
C TYR A 74 -2.94 -5.58 -3.68
N TYR A 75 -1.80 -5.61 -2.99
CA TYR A 75 -0.55 -6.09 -3.59
C TYR A 75 -0.44 -7.61 -3.68
N SER A 76 -1.33 -8.37 -3.06
CA SER A 76 -1.42 -9.81 -3.34
C SER A 76 -1.85 -10.11 -4.79
N LEU A 77 -2.49 -9.13 -5.46
CA LEU A 77 -2.92 -9.24 -6.85
C LEU A 77 -1.75 -9.38 -7.85
N VAL A 78 -0.51 -9.15 -7.43
CA VAL A 78 0.68 -9.47 -8.26
C VAL A 78 0.70 -10.93 -8.72
N GLY A 79 0.09 -11.83 -7.94
CA GLY A 79 -0.01 -13.25 -8.29
C GLY A 79 -1.09 -13.58 -9.33
N MET A 80 -1.87 -12.60 -9.80
CA MET A 80 -2.78 -12.79 -10.95
C MET A 80 -2.00 -13.13 -12.22
N ASN A 81 -0.76 -12.64 -12.34
CA ASN A 81 0.11 -12.96 -13.47
C ASN A 81 1.53 -13.29 -12.97
N PRO A 82 1.76 -14.49 -12.40
CA PRO A 82 3.01 -14.84 -11.71
C PRO A 82 4.26 -14.65 -12.57
N LYS A 83 4.17 -14.96 -13.88
CA LYS A 83 5.25 -14.79 -14.87
C LYS A 83 5.70 -13.34 -14.99
N TYR A 84 4.76 -12.39 -14.86
CA TYR A 84 4.98 -10.95 -14.99
C TYR A 84 4.75 -10.21 -13.66
N SER A 85 4.88 -10.89 -12.53
CA SER A 85 4.56 -10.37 -11.19
C SER A 85 5.22 -9.02 -10.86
N ILE A 86 6.45 -8.78 -11.33
CA ILE A 86 7.13 -7.47 -11.16
C ILE A 86 6.45 -6.37 -11.98
N LEU A 87 6.10 -6.64 -13.24
CA LEU A 87 5.39 -5.68 -14.10
C LEU A 87 3.99 -5.41 -13.57
N THR A 88 3.27 -6.47 -13.16
CA THR A 88 1.96 -6.35 -12.49
C THR A 88 2.09 -5.53 -11.21
N GLY A 89 3.13 -5.75 -10.41
CA GLY A 89 3.44 -4.96 -9.22
C GLY A 89 3.66 -3.49 -9.52
N ALA A 90 4.48 -3.16 -10.53
CA ALA A 90 4.69 -1.78 -10.95
C ALA A 90 3.38 -1.10 -11.40
N ALA A 91 2.57 -1.81 -12.18
CA ALA A 91 1.26 -1.31 -12.63
C ALA A 91 0.30 -1.06 -11.46
N LEU A 92 0.21 -2.00 -10.51
CA LEU A 92 -0.56 -1.84 -9.28
C LEU A 92 -0.06 -0.65 -8.45
N GLY A 93 1.25 -0.52 -8.28
CA GLY A 93 1.84 0.59 -7.55
C GLY A 93 1.57 1.95 -8.21
N LEU A 94 1.62 2.03 -9.54
CA LEU A 94 1.24 3.23 -10.28
C LEU A 94 -0.24 3.58 -10.07
N MET A 95 -1.14 2.59 -10.21
CA MET A 95 -2.57 2.79 -9.98
C MET A 95 -2.87 3.24 -8.56
N ALA A 96 -2.26 2.62 -7.56
CA ALA A 96 -2.40 3.00 -6.16
C ALA A 96 -1.84 4.41 -5.89
N GLY A 97 -0.68 4.76 -6.44
CA GLY A 97 -0.09 6.09 -6.29
C GLY A 97 -0.93 7.20 -6.94
N ILE A 98 -1.41 6.99 -8.16
CA ILE A 98 -2.37 7.90 -8.82
C ILE A 98 -3.64 8.02 -7.98
N GLY A 99 -4.14 6.89 -7.49
CA GLY A 99 -5.32 6.85 -6.64
C GLY A 99 -5.14 7.68 -5.37
N ALA A 100 -4.01 7.50 -4.68
CA ALA A 100 -3.69 8.21 -3.46
C ALA A 100 -3.55 9.74 -3.65
N ILE A 101 -3.18 10.20 -4.85
CA ILE A 101 -3.10 11.62 -5.20
C ILE A 101 -4.47 12.19 -5.57
N THR A 102 -5.28 11.43 -6.31
CA THR A 102 -6.49 11.96 -6.99
C THR A 102 -7.80 11.68 -6.26
N LEU A 103 -7.91 10.57 -5.50
CA LEU A 103 -9.13 10.23 -4.78
C LEU A 103 -9.45 11.13 -3.58
N PRO A 104 -8.49 11.64 -2.78
CA PRO A 104 -8.83 12.38 -1.58
C PRO A 104 -9.82 13.51 -1.81
N ASN A 105 -9.60 14.33 -2.84
CA ASN A 105 -10.49 15.43 -3.21
C ASN A 105 -11.91 14.93 -3.55
N LYS A 106 -12.00 13.88 -4.37
CA LYS A 106 -13.29 13.28 -4.78
C LYS A 106 -14.08 12.68 -3.61
N LEU A 107 -13.38 12.29 -2.55
CA LEU A 107 -13.97 11.72 -1.34
C LEU A 107 -14.23 12.77 -0.25
N GLY A 108 -14.01 14.06 -0.53
CA GLY A 108 -14.14 15.13 0.47
C GLY A 108 -13.06 15.09 1.56
N LEU A 109 -11.95 14.40 1.30
CA LEU A 109 -10.79 14.31 2.19
C LEU A 109 -9.79 15.42 1.88
N ASN A 110 -8.90 15.69 2.82
CA ASN A 110 -7.88 16.73 2.66
C ASN A 110 -6.76 16.25 1.72
N GLU A 111 -6.83 16.68 0.46
CA GLU A 111 -5.85 16.36 -0.58
C GLU A 111 -4.42 16.81 -0.24
N LYS A 112 -4.24 17.82 0.61
CA LYS A 112 -2.90 18.30 1.00
C LYS A 112 -2.08 17.22 1.73
N TYR A 113 -2.69 16.14 2.21
CA TYR A 113 -1.95 15.05 2.83
C TYR A 113 -1.14 14.22 1.83
N SER A 114 -1.58 14.07 0.58
CA SER A 114 -0.86 13.31 -0.46
C SER A 114 -0.47 14.16 -1.68
N ASN A 115 -1.03 15.36 -1.80
CA ASN A 115 -0.98 16.21 -2.99
C ASN A 115 -0.58 17.69 -2.68
N LYS A 116 0.17 17.95 -1.60
CA LYS A 116 0.52 19.33 -1.20
C LYS A 116 1.37 20.07 -2.24
N THR A 117 2.32 19.36 -2.83
CA THR A 117 3.34 19.89 -3.74
C THR A 117 3.72 18.83 -4.77
N GLY A 118 4.36 19.20 -5.88
CA GLY A 118 4.90 18.23 -6.84
C GLY A 118 5.88 17.23 -6.21
N LYS A 119 6.66 17.65 -5.21
CA LYS A 119 7.53 16.75 -4.43
C LYS A 119 6.74 15.74 -3.61
N THR A 120 5.66 16.18 -2.95
CA THR A 120 4.76 15.28 -2.19
C THR A 120 4.07 14.27 -3.12
N GLN A 121 3.61 14.70 -4.30
CA GLN A 121 3.06 13.81 -5.32
C GLN A 121 4.09 12.75 -5.76
N LEU A 122 5.31 13.18 -6.07
CA LEU A 122 6.37 12.28 -6.52
C LEU A 122 6.75 11.26 -5.43
N LEU A 123 6.83 11.70 -4.17
CA LEU A 123 7.06 10.80 -3.04
C LEU A 123 5.91 9.81 -2.86
N THR A 124 4.66 10.27 -2.97
CA THR A 124 3.47 9.39 -2.92
C THR A 124 3.56 8.33 -4.02
N LEU A 125 3.71 8.74 -5.27
CA LEU A 125 3.78 7.81 -6.41
C LEU A 125 4.97 6.85 -6.27
N GLY A 126 6.15 7.36 -5.91
CA GLY A 126 7.36 6.57 -5.73
C GLY A 126 7.22 5.52 -4.63
N LEU A 127 6.57 5.85 -3.52
CA LEU A 127 6.30 4.90 -2.44
C LEU A 127 5.41 3.73 -2.90
N TYR A 128 4.29 4.01 -3.56
CA TYR A 128 3.38 2.97 -4.03
C TYR A 128 4.01 2.11 -5.14
N VAL A 129 4.72 2.72 -6.10
CA VAL A 129 5.46 1.96 -7.13
C VAL A 129 6.50 1.05 -6.49
N THR A 130 7.26 1.57 -5.52
CA THR A 130 8.27 0.80 -4.79
C THR A 130 7.64 -0.39 -4.05
N ALA A 131 6.51 -0.19 -3.37
CA ALA A 131 5.76 -1.26 -2.72
C ALA A 131 5.30 -2.33 -3.73
N GLY A 132 4.77 -1.91 -4.87
CA GLY A 132 4.38 -2.81 -5.95
C GLY A 132 5.54 -3.64 -6.49
N LEU A 133 6.69 -3.02 -6.72
CA LEU A 133 7.92 -3.71 -7.13
C LEU A 133 8.37 -4.74 -6.09
N ILE A 134 8.37 -4.38 -4.79
CA ILE A 134 8.69 -5.29 -3.69
C ILE A 134 7.74 -6.50 -3.73
N ALA A 135 6.44 -6.29 -3.86
CA ALA A 135 5.45 -7.36 -3.94
C ALA A 135 5.76 -8.31 -5.10
N GLY A 136 6.00 -7.77 -6.29
CA GLY A 136 6.32 -8.56 -7.48
C GLY A 136 7.63 -9.35 -7.35
N VAL A 137 8.68 -8.75 -6.80
CA VAL A 137 9.97 -9.42 -6.56
C VAL A 137 9.80 -10.55 -5.55
N VAL A 138 9.17 -10.28 -4.40
CA VAL A 138 8.94 -11.29 -3.36
C VAL A 138 8.11 -12.45 -3.90
N HIS A 139 7.04 -12.15 -4.67
CA HIS A 139 6.22 -13.18 -5.30
C HIS A 139 7.05 -14.07 -6.23
N LYS A 140 7.85 -13.47 -7.12
CA LYS A 140 8.72 -14.20 -8.05
C LYS A 140 9.73 -15.09 -7.34
N LEU A 141 10.31 -14.63 -6.22
CA LEU A 141 11.24 -15.41 -5.41
C LEU A 141 10.54 -16.61 -4.74
N LEU A 142 9.35 -16.41 -4.19
CA LEU A 142 8.57 -17.47 -3.54
C LEU A 142 8.05 -18.51 -4.55
N ASP A 143 7.67 -18.10 -5.76
CA ASP A 143 7.18 -19.03 -6.78
C ASP A 143 8.33 -19.86 -7.40
N LYS A 144 9.53 -19.28 -7.53
CA LYS A 144 10.74 -19.98 -7.98
C LYS A 144 11.25 -21.03 -6.99
N LYS A 145 11.04 -20.83 -5.68
CA LYS A 145 11.55 -21.73 -4.62
C LYS A 145 10.78 -23.06 -4.51
N LYS A 146 9.84 -23.34 -5.41
CA LYS A 146 9.14 -24.64 -5.42
C LYS A 146 10.09 -25.77 -5.83
N PRO A 147 10.21 -26.84 -5.01
CA PRO A 147 10.85 -28.07 -5.44
C PRO A 147 9.95 -28.75 -6.48
N GLY A 148 10.44 -28.87 -7.71
CA GLY A 148 9.68 -29.52 -8.79
C GLY A 148 10.14 -29.24 -10.22
N ASN A 149 11.17 -28.40 -10.45
CA ASN A 149 11.67 -28.13 -11.81
C ASN A 149 13.17 -28.36 -11.98
N SER A 150 13.72 -29.30 -11.20
CA SER A 150 15.09 -29.81 -11.35
C SER A 150 15.04 -31.30 -11.71
N GLN A 151 14.28 -31.66 -12.75
CA GLN A 151 14.50 -32.85 -13.58
C GLN A 151 13.95 -32.58 -14.98
N ALA A 152 14.84 -32.11 -15.84
CA ALA A 152 14.81 -32.28 -17.29
C ALA A 152 16.21 -31.84 -17.75
N GLU A 153 17.18 -32.73 -17.50
CA GLU A 153 18.31 -32.90 -18.42
C GLU A 153 17.79 -33.40 -19.78
#